data_AF-A0A820RWE7-F1
#
_entry.id   AF-A0A820RWE7-F1
#
_cell.length_a   1.000
_cell.length_b   1.000
_cell.length_c   1.000
_cell.angle_alpha   90.00
_cell.angle_beta   90.00
_cell.angle_gamma   90.00
#
_symmetry.space_group_name_H-M   'P 1'
#
loop_
_entity.id
_entity.type
_entity.pdbx_description
1 polymer ?
#
loop_
_entity_poly.entity_id
_entity_poly.type
_entity_poly.pdbx_seq_one_letter_code
_entity_poly.pdbx_strand_id
1 'polypeptide(L)'
;LRKKLLPSAMGLCASGMSSEEREAMERSKALDKQLKEDAERAAKDVKLLLLGAGESGKSTILKQMKIIHMDGYSTEDFEQYREVVYSNTIQSLATIIRAMETLNVQFGSTDRERDAAMVLDKISRMADTEPFESELLDAMKKLWNDNGVQQCFNRSNEYQLNDSAKYFLDKLDEIGSRQYLPSTQDILRTRVK
;
A
#
# COMPACT_ATOMS: atom_id res chain seq x y z
N LEU A 1 -7.44 -87.56 3.97
CA LEU A 1 -8.00 -86.26 4.42
C LEU A 1 -6.89 -85.22 4.55
N ARG A 2 -6.60 -84.45 3.49
CA ARG A 2 -5.75 -83.25 3.54
C ARG A 2 -6.42 -82.18 2.66
N LYS A 3 -7.14 -81.24 3.30
CA LYS A 3 -7.61 -80.00 2.66
C LYS A 3 -6.42 -79.04 2.59
N LYS A 4 -5.94 -78.74 1.39
CA LYS A 4 -5.07 -77.58 1.14
C LYS A 4 -5.96 -76.32 1.13
N LEU A 5 -5.70 -75.38 2.02
CA LEU A 5 -6.12 -73.99 1.85
C LEU A 5 -5.33 -73.40 0.68
N LEU A 6 -6.03 -72.78 -0.27
CA LEU A 6 -5.45 -71.86 -1.26
C LEU A 6 -5.55 -70.43 -0.72
N PRO A 7 -4.57 -69.55 -1.03
CA PRO A 7 -4.51 -68.20 -0.50
C PRO A 7 -5.51 -67.27 -1.21
N SER A 8 -6.15 -66.40 -0.44
CA SER A 8 -6.98 -65.31 -0.95
C SER A 8 -6.07 -64.29 -1.64
N ALA A 9 -6.12 -64.24 -2.96
CA ALA A 9 -5.42 -63.26 -3.76
C ALA A 9 -6.14 -61.91 -3.66
N MET A 10 -5.51 -60.97 -2.94
CA MET A 10 -5.78 -59.54 -3.02
C MET A 10 -5.44 -59.08 -4.44
N GLY A 11 -6.43 -58.91 -5.30
CA GLY A 11 -6.19 -58.45 -6.66
C GLY A 11 -7.47 -58.15 -7.44
N LEU A 12 -7.47 -56.98 -8.08
CA LEU A 12 -8.42 -56.48 -9.08
C LEU A 12 -9.78 -55.97 -8.59
N CYS A 13 -9.88 -54.65 -8.41
CA CYS A 13 -11.10 -53.91 -8.72
C CYS A 13 -10.73 -52.74 -9.65
N ALA A 14 -10.63 -53.01 -10.96
CA ALA A 14 -10.42 -52.00 -12.00
C ALA A 14 -11.39 -52.16 -13.18
N SER A 15 -12.56 -52.78 -12.97
CA SER A 15 -13.47 -53.18 -14.05
C SER A 15 -14.94 -52.82 -13.74
N GLY A 16 -15.19 -51.54 -13.44
CA GLY A 16 -16.56 -51.03 -13.27
C GLY A 16 -16.70 -49.52 -13.12
N MET A 17 -15.63 -48.74 -13.33
CA MET A 17 -15.68 -47.28 -13.14
C MET A 17 -16.18 -46.60 -14.40
N SER A 18 -17.11 -45.64 -14.25
CA SER A 18 -17.54 -44.78 -15.35
C SER A 18 -16.38 -43.89 -15.83
N SER A 19 -16.45 -43.38 -17.06
CA SER A 19 -15.43 -42.44 -17.57
C SER A 19 -15.31 -41.21 -16.65
N GLU A 20 -16.43 -40.74 -16.11
CA GLU A 20 -16.49 -39.62 -15.16
C GLU A 20 -15.77 -39.92 -13.84
N GLU A 21 -15.91 -41.14 -13.30
CA GLU A 21 -15.20 -41.55 -12.08
C GLU A 21 -13.69 -41.67 -12.30
N ARG A 22 -13.27 -42.10 -13.50
CA ARG A 22 -11.86 -42.18 -13.87
C ARG A 22 -11.23 -40.80 -14.06
N GLU A 23 -11.94 -39.89 -14.73
CA GLU A 23 -11.52 -38.48 -14.85
C GLU A 23 -11.52 -37.76 -13.50
N ALA A 24 -12.46 -38.07 -12.60
CA ALA A 24 -12.48 -37.55 -11.24
C ALA A 24 -11.28 -38.08 -10.42
N MET A 25 -10.95 -39.36 -10.56
CA MET A 25 -9.79 -39.96 -9.90
C MET A 25 -8.46 -39.39 -10.43
N GLU A 26 -8.34 -39.18 -11.74
CA GLU A 26 -7.16 -38.54 -12.34
C GLU A 26 -7.00 -37.08 -11.90
N ARG A 27 -8.11 -36.32 -11.83
CA ARG A 27 -8.12 -34.95 -11.27
C ARG A 27 -7.75 -34.94 -9.79
N SER A 28 -8.30 -35.85 -8.99
CA SER A 28 -7.97 -35.98 -7.57
C SER A 28 -6.48 -36.27 -7.37
N LYS A 29 -5.93 -37.22 -8.15
CA LYS A 29 -4.51 -37.58 -8.08
C LYS A 29 -3.59 -36.43 -8.52
N ALA A 30 -4.01 -35.62 -9.49
CA ALA A 30 -3.28 -34.42 -9.90
C ALA A 30 -3.31 -33.34 -8.80
N LEU A 31 -4.46 -33.14 -8.15
CA LEU A 31 -4.59 -32.22 -7.00
C LEU A 31 -3.73 -32.67 -5.82
N ASP A 32 -3.75 -33.96 -5.47
CA ASP A 32 -2.92 -34.50 -4.37
C ASP A 32 -1.42 -34.31 -4.64
N LYS A 33 -1.01 -34.45 -5.92
CA LYS A 33 0.37 -34.18 -6.33
C LYS A 33 0.71 -32.70 -6.17
N GLN A 34 -0.16 -31.78 -6.61
CA GLN A 34 0.05 -30.34 -6.43
C GLN A 34 0.11 -29.96 -4.95
N LEU A 35 -0.81 -30.46 -4.12
CA LEU A 35 -0.82 -30.21 -2.67
C LEU A 35 0.48 -30.67 -2.01
N LYS A 36 1.03 -31.81 -2.43
CA LYS A 36 2.31 -32.29 -1.91
C LYS A 36 3.47 -31.39 -2.33
N GLU A 37 3.53 -31.00 -3.60
CA GLU A 37 4.55 -30.08 -4.12
C GLU A 37 4.48 -28.70 -3.43
N ASP A 38 3.28 -28.19 -3.19
CA ASP A 38 3.05 -26.93 -2.47
C ASP A 38 3.42 -27.04 -1.00
N ALA A 39 3.13 -28.18 -0.34
CA ALA A 39 3.54 -28.43 1.04
C ALA A 39 5.06 -28.50 1.20
N GLU A 40 5.76 -29.17 0.26
CA GLU A 40 7.23 -29.22 0.24
C GLU A 40 7.86 -27.86 -0.02
N ARG A 41 7.20 -27.01 -0.84
CA ARG A 41 7.63 -25.62 -1.08
C ARG A 41 7.40 -24.76 0.16
N ALA A 42 6.21 -24.80 0.74
CA ALA A 42 5.85 -24.07 1.96
C ALA A 42 6.69 -24.46 3.18
N ALA A 43 7.15 -25.72 3.25
CA ALA A 43 8.06 -26.17 4.30
C ALA A 43 9.46 -25.54 4.22
N LYS A 44 9.86 -25.04 3.05
CA LYS A 44 11.14 -24.34 2.84
C LYS A 44 11.02 -22.83 3.04
N ASP A 45 9.81 -22.29 3.09
CA ASP A 45 9.57 -20.86 3.26
C ASP A 45 9.87 -20.42 4.70
N VAL A 46 10.74 -19.42 4.84
CA VAL A 46 11.01 -18.79 6.14
C VAL A 46 10.03 -17.65 6.36
N LYS A 47 9.14 -17.80 7.34
CA LYS A 47 8.15 -16.77 7.71
C LYS A 47 8.77 -15.80 8.72
N LEU A 48 8.85 -14.53 8.36
CA LEU A 48 9.33 -13.45 9.22
C LEU A 48 8.15 -12.58 9.67
N LEU A 49 8.09 -12.30 10.98
CA LEU A 49 7.12 -11.37 11.55
C LEU A 49 7.86 -10.14 12.08
N LEU A 50 7.54 -8.96 11.53
CA LEU A 50 8.08 -7.69 12.00
C LEU A 50 7.12 -7.06 13.02
N LEU A 51 7.61 -6.85 14.24
CA LEU A 51 6.86 -6.22 15.33
C LEU A 51 7.48 -4.87 15.72
N GLY A 52 6.62 -3.93 16.12
CA GLY A 52 7.03 -2.60 16.54
C GLY A 52 5.85 -1.63 16.59
N ALA A 53 6.03 -0.50 17.28
CA ALA A 53 5.02 0.56 17.39
C ALA A 53 4.55 1.10 16.02
N GLY A 54 3.41 1.80 15.98
CA GLY A 54 3.00 2.55 14.78
C GLY A 54 4.17 3.40 14.26
N GLU A 55 4.33 3.48 12.93
CA GLU A 55 5.36 4.33 12.29
C GLU A 55 6.83 3.93 12.56
N SER A 56 7.09 2.79 13.22
CA SER A 56 8.45 2.29 13.49
C SER A 56 9.26 1.81 12.25
N GLY A 57 8.83 2.14 11.03
CA GLY A 57 9.54 1.78 9.79
C GLY A 57 9.36 0.34 9.30
N LYS A 58 8.45 -0.46 9.86
CA LYS A 58 8.22 -1.87 9.43
C LYS A 58 7.92 -1.99 7.94
N SER A 59 6.98 -1.18 7.44
CA SER A 59 6.63 -1.18 6.01
C SER A 59 7.82 -0.73 5.16
N THR A 60 8.63 0.21 5.64
CA THR A 60 9.85 0.65 4.95
C THR A 60 10.86 -0.49 4.81
N ILE A 61 11.03 -1.32 5.84
CA ILE A 61 11.90 -2.51 5.77
C ILE A 61 11.39 -3.49 4.71
N LEU A 62 10.07 -3.75 4.66
CA LEU A 62 9.49 -4.62 3.63
C LEU A 62 9.65 -4.05 2.22
N LYS A 63 9.46 -2.73 2.05
CA LYS A 63 9.70 -2.04 0.77
C LYS A 63 11.17 -2.15 0.34
N GLN A 64 12.11 -1.98 1.27
CA GLN A 64 13.55 -2.17 1.00
C GLN A 64 13.88 -3.61 0.63
N MET A 65 13.27 -4.61 1.29
CA MET A 65 13.42 -6.01 0.89
C MET A 65 12.97 -6.27 -0.54
N LYS A 66 11.86 -5.65 -0.98
CA LYS A 66 11.40 -5.73 -2.38
C LYS A 66 12.41 -5.12 -3.36
N ILE A 67 13.06 -4.02 -2.98
CA ILE A 67 14.07 -3.35 -3.81
C ILE A 67 15.35 -4.19 -3.93
N ILE A 68 15.84 -4.76 -2.82
CA ILE A 68 17.17 -5.36 -2.76
C ILE A 68 17.16 -6.85 -3.15
N HIS A 69 16.07 -7.56 -2.90
CA HIS A 69 16.01 -9.03 -3.01
C HIS A 69 14.92 -9.56 -3.95
N MET A 70 14.13 -8.67 -4.56
CA MET A 70 13.12 -9.04 -5.57
C MET A 70 13.35 -8.20 -6.84
N ASP A 71 12.44 -8.27 -7.81
CA ASP A 71 12.54 -7.56 -9.08
C ASP A 71 12.30 -6.03 -8.98
N GLY A 72 12.35 -5.46 -7.78
CA GLY A 72 12.07 -4.04 -7.54
C GLY A 72 10.58 -3.69 -7.76
N TYR A 73 10.32 -2.45 -8.15
CA TYR A 73 8.96 -1.98 -8.48
C TYR A 73 8.76 -1.94 -9.98
N SER A 74 7.64 -2.50 -10.45
CA SER A 74 7.26 -2.46 -11.86
C SER A 74 6.63 -1.12 -12.24
N THR A 75 6.45 -0.87 -13.53
CA THR A 75 5.71 0.30 -14.05
C THR A 75 4.29 0.39 -13.49
N GLU A 76 3.61 -0.73 -13.33
CA GLU A 76 2.26 -0.81 -12.77
C GLU A 76 2.26 -0.48 -11.28
N ASP A 77 3.31 -0.87 -10.53
CA ASP A 77 3.47 -0.46 -9.14
C ASP A 77 3.58 1.07 -9.04
N PHE A 78 4.37 1.71 -9.91
CA PHE A 78 4.53 3.16 -9.88
C PHE A 78 3.22 3.92 -10.11
N GLU A 79 2.34 3.42 -10.98
CA GLU A 79 1.01 3.99 -11.17
C GLU A 79 0.13 3.83 -9.93
N GLN A 80 0.14 2.67 -9.28
CA GLN A 80 -0.62 2.46 -8.04
C GLN A 80 -0.13 3.35 -6.89
N TYR A 81 1.18 3.56 -6.79
CA TYR A 81 1.74 4.44 -5.76
C TYR A 81 1.52 5.92 -6.06
N ARG A 82 1.15 6.28 -7.29
CA ARG A 82 0.82 7.66 -7.67
C ARG A 82 -0.33 8.15 -6.79
N GLU A 83 -1.46 7.45 -6.79
CA GLU A 83 -2.64 7.74 -5.97
C GLU A 83 -2.32 7.90 -4.49
N VAL A 84 -1.43 7.04 -3.99
CA VAL A 84 -0.99 7.09 -2.60
C VAL A 84 -0.18 8.36 -2.32
N VAL A 85 0.70 8.80 -3.23
CA VAL A 85 1.47 10.04 -3.07
C VAL A 85 0.55 11.26 -3.04
N TYR A 86 -0.38 11.40 -3.99
CA TYR A 86 -1.29 12.55 -4.01
C TYR A 86 -2.15 12.59 -2.75
N SER A 87 -2.72 11.44 -2.35
CA SER A 87 -3.49 11.29 -1.13
C SER A 87 -2.68 11.66 0.12
N ASN A 88 -1.45 11.16 0.25
CA ASN A 88 -0.57 11.48 1.38
C ASN A 88 -0.20 12.97 1.42
N THR A 89 0.00 13.60 0.26
CA THR A 89 0.39 15.01 0.15
C THR A 89 -0.75 15.92 0.62
N ILE A 90 -1.95 15.75 0.07
CA ILE A 90 -3.10 16.58 0.43
C ILE A 90 -3.55 16.34 1.88
N GLN A 91 -3.53 15.09 2.35
CA GLN A 91 -3.83 14.78 3.75
C GLN A 91 -2.82 15.39 4.71
N SER A 92 -1.53 15.40 4.37
CA SER A 92 -0.50 16.03 5.21
C SER A 92 -0.75 17.53 5.37
N LEU A 93 -1.08 18.22 4.27
CA LEU A 93 -1.41 19.64 4.33
C LEU A 93 -2.67 19.90 5.15
N ALA A 94 -3.73 19.11 4.95
CA ALA A 94 -4.96 19.27 5.71
C ALA A 94 -4.81 18.98 7.21
N THR A 95 -3.96 18.03 7.58
CA THR A 95 -3.62 17.80 8.99
C THR A 95 -2.96 19.04 9.60
N ILE A 96 -2.03 19.69 8.88
CA ILE A 96 -1.40 20.93 9.35
C ILE A 96 -2.45 22.03 9.51
N ILE A 97 -3.33 22.22 8.52
CA ILE A 97 -4.40 23.24 8.57
C ILE A 97 -5.34 23.02 9.78
N ARG A 98 -5.77 21.78 10.02
CA ARG A 98 -6.60 21.45 11.19
C ARG A 98 -5.87 21.67 12.52
N ALA A 99 -4.55 21.40 12.54
CA ALA A 99 -3.73 21.69 13.70
C ALA A 99 -3.57 23.20 13.94
N MET A 100 -3.58 24.04 12.90
CA MET A 100 -3.55 25.50 13.07
C MET A 100 -4.73 26.00 13.88
N GLU A 101 -5.94 25.49 13.63
CA GLU A 101 -7.15 25.82 14.42
C GLU A 101 -6.97 25.39 15.89
N THR A 102 -6.45 24.17 16.11
CA THR A 102 -6.27 23.62 17.46
C THR A 102 -5.19 24.37 18.26
N LEU A 103 -4.12 24.79 17.58
CA LEU A 103 -2.97 25.47 18.18
C LEU A 103 -3.10 27.00 18.17
N ASN A 104 -4.25 27.53 17.72
CA ASN A 104 -4.55 28.96 17.55
C ASN A 104 -3.48 29.71 16.72
N VAL A 105 -2.97 29.08 15.67
CA VAL A 105 -2.02 29.70 14.73
C VAL A 105 -2.81 30.34 13.59
N GLN A 106 -2.63 31.65 13.40
CA GLN A 106 -3.26 32.38 12.31
C GLN A 106 -2.45 32.26 11.02
N PHE A 107 -3.13 32.33 9.88
CA PHE A 107 -2.46 32.48 8.59
C PHE A 107 -1.72 33.82 8.51
N GLY A 108 -0.63 33.85 7.74
CA GLY A 108 0.08 35.10 7.45
C GLY A 108 -0.72 36.07 6.58
N SER A 109 -1.73 35.58 5.85
CA SER A 109 -2.64 36.37 5.02
C SER A 109 -4.06 35.81 5.09
N THR A 110 -5.06 36.71 5.12
CA THR A 110 -6.48 36.36 5.08
C THR A 110 -6.88 35.61 3.82
N ASP A 111 -6.16 35.80 2.72
CA ASP A 111 -6.43 35.09 1.46
C ASP A 111 -6.21 33.58 1.58
N ARG A 112 -5.37 33.15 2.54
CA ARG A 112 -5.06 31.74 2.79
C ARG A 112 -6.24 30.98 3.41
N GLU A 113 -7.19 31.66 4.05
CA GLU A 113 -8.39 31.01 4.60
C GLU A 113 -9.24 30.37 3.49
N ARG A 114 -9.35 31.05 2.34
CA ARG A 114 -10.05 30.52 1.15
C ARG A 114 -9.30 29.32 0.57
N ASP A 115 -7.97 29.42 0.46
CA ASP A 115 -7.13 28.32 -0.04
C ASP A 115 -7.25 27.09 0.88
N ALA A 116 -7.25 27.30 2.21
CA ALA A 116 -7.41 26.25 3.20
C ALA A 116 -8.77 25.55 3.10
N ALA A 117 -9.85 26.33 2.97
CA ALA A 117 -11.20 25.80 2.80
C ALA A 117 -11.32 24.92 1.54
N MET A 118 -10.68 25.31 0.43
CA MET A 118 -10.64 24.53 -0.81
C MET A 118 -9.97 23.17 -0.61
N VAL A 119 -8.81 23.12 0.06
CA VAL A 119 -8.10 21.87 0.36
C VAL A 119 -8.95 20.94 1.24
N LEU A 120 -9.57 21.49 2.29
CA LEU A 120 -10.40 20.72 3.22
C LEU A 120 -11.69 20.20 2.58
N ASP A 121 -12.31 20.98 1.70
CA ASP A 121 -13.51 20.57 0.94
C ASP A 121 -13.20 19.42 -0.03
N LYS A 122 -12.07 19.51 -0.76
CA LYS A 122 -11.65 18.45 -1.71
C LYS A 122 -11.47 17.10 -1.01
N ILE A 123 -10.84 17.09 0.17
CA ILE A 123 -10.68 15.86 0.98
C ILE A 123 -12.03 15.34 1.48
N SER A 124 -12.90 16.24 1.96
CA SER A 124 -14.20 15.85 2.54
C SER A 124 -15.13 15.20 1.52
N ARG A 125 -15.02 15.60 0.24
CA ARG A 125 -15.81 15.03 -0.85
C ARG A 125 -15.29 13.68 -1.34
N MET A 126 -14.15 13.21 -0.85
CA MET A 126 -13.43 12.04 -1.39
C MET A 126 -13.28 12.11 -2.92
N ALA A 127 -13.19 13.32 -3.46
CA ALA A 127 -13.12 13.53 -4.90
C ALA A 127 -11.76 13.06 -5.41
N ASP A 128 -11.72 12.55 -6.64
CA ASP A 128 -10.47 12.23 -7.32
C ASP A 128 -9.56 13.46 -7.25
N THR A 129 -8.42 13.27 -6.58
CA THR A 129 -7.40 14.30 -6.35
C THR A 129 -6.29 14.21 -7.39
N GLU A 130 -6.45 13.34 -8.39
CA GLU A 130 -5.45 13.08 -9.42
C GLU A 130 -5.91 13.45 -10.83
N PRO A 131 -5.03 14.09 -11.62
CA PRO A 131 -3.95 14.96 -11.14
C PRO A 131 -4.55 16.18 -10.41
N PHE A 132 -3.78 16.81 -9.52
CA PHE A 132 -4.23 18.04 -8.86
C PHE A 132 -4.67 19.08 -9.91
N GLU A 133 -5.89 19.60 -9.77
CA GLU A 133 -6.36 20.73 -10.57
C GLU A 133 -5.43 21.93 -10.34
N SER A 134 -5.20 22.74 -11.38
CA SER A 134 -4.24 23.86 -11.31
C SER A 134 -4.55 24.80 -10.15
N GLU A 135 -5.83 25.09 -9.90
CA GLU A 135 -6.25 25.96 -8.81
C GLU A 135 -5.94 25.35 -7.43
N LEU A 136 -6.18 24.04 -7.26
CA LEU A 136 -5.86 23.31 -6.03
C LEU A 136 -4.35 23.27 -5.79
N LEU A 137 -3.56 22.97 -6.83
CA LEU A 137 -2.10 22.95 -6.73
C LEU A 137 -1.54 24.30 -6.32
N ASP A 138 -2.02 25.39 -6.92
CA ASP A 138 -1.61 26.74 -6.57
C ASP A 138 -2.02 27.12 -5.14
N ALA A 139 -3.22 26.73 -4.70
CA ALA A 139 -3.66 26.90 -3.32
C ALA A 139 -2.72 26.15 -2.35
N MET A 140 -2.41 24.88 -2.63
CA MET A 140 -1.50 24.07 -1.81
C MET A 140 -0.11 24.69 -1.70
N LYS A 141 0.43 25.22 -2.81
CA LYS A 141 1.72 25.92 -2.82
C LYS A 141 1.70 27.20 -2.00
N LYS A 142 0.64 28.02 -2.15
CA LYS A 142 0.49 29.26 -1.38
C LYS A 142 0.35 28.99 0.11
N LEU A 143 -0.40 27.95 0.48
CA LEU A 143 -0.53 27.49 1.86
C LEU A 143 0.81 27.00 2.40
N TRP A 144 1.54 26.16 1.66
CA TRP A 144 2.84 25.67 2.14
C TRP A 144 3.84 26.81 2.35
N ASN A 145 3.82 27.85 1.52
CA ASN A 145 4.68 29.02 1.69
C ASN A 145 4.16 30.04 2.73
N ASP A 146 3.01 29.81 3.36
CA ASP A 146 2.48 30.72 4.38
C ASP A 146 3.26 30.60 5.70
N ASN A 147 3.57 31.75 6.32
CA ASN A 147 4.32 31.78 7.58
C ASN A 147 3.58 31.07 8.73
N GLY A 148 2.25 31.18 8.80
CA GLY A 148 1.43 30.50 9.81
C GLY A 148 1.46 28.99 9.63
N VAL A 149 1.36 28.51 8.38
CA VAL A 149 1.49 27.08 8.05
C VAL A 149 2.88 26.56 8.40
N GLN A 150 3.95 27.28 8.05
CA GLN A 150 5.32 26.91 8.42
C GLN A 150 5.53 26.91 9.93
N GLN A 151 4.97 27.88 10.65
CA GLN A 151 5.01 27.92 12.12
C GLN A 151 4.31 26.70 12.74
N CYS A 152 3.14 26.33 12.22
CA CYS A 152 2.40 25.16 12.68
C CYS A 152 3.13 23.86 12.36
N PHE A 153 3.78 23.76 11.19
CA PHE A 153 4.60 22.62 10.82
C PHE A 153 5.81 22.43 11.75
N ASN A 154 6.46 23.52 12.18
CA ASN A 154 7.56 23.47 13.16
C ASN A 154 7.12 22.95 14.54
N ARG A 155 5.81 22.99 14.83
CA ARG A 155 5.16 22.45 16.02
C ARG A 155 4.50 21.09 15.76
N SER A 156 4.90 20.39 14.69
CA SER A 156 4.34 19.09 14.30
C SER A 156 4.51 17.98 15.33
N ASN A 157 5.38 18.16 16.34
CA ASN A 157 5.47 17.27 17.49
C ASN A 157 4.29 17.39 18.48
N GLU A 158 3.42 18.40 18.33
CA GLU A 158 2.23 18.60 19.17
C GLU A 158 0.97 17.89 18.61
N TYR A 159 1.04 17.32 17.41
CA TYR A 159 -0.05 16.61 16.75
C TYR A 159 0.46 15.46 15.87
N GLN A 160 -0.44 14.59 15.39
CA GLN A 160 -0.02 13.46 14.56
C GLN A 160 0.19 13.88 13.11
N LEU A 161 1.42 14.20 12.73
CA LEU A 161 1.82 14.45 11.34
C LEU A 161 2.78 13.36 10.86
N ASN A 162 2.68 12.97 9.58
CA ASN A 162 3.64 12.03 9.00
C ASN A 162 5.01 12.70 8.81
N ASP A 163 6.08 11.98 9.13
CA ASP A 163 7.47 12.42 8.91
C ASP A 163 7.77 12.77 7.44
N SER A 164 7.07 12.12 6.49
CA SER A 164 7.21 12.39 5.06
C SER A 164 6.46 13.62 4.56
N ALA A 165 5.68 14.31 5.41
CA ALA A 165 4.90 15.48 5.03
C ALA A 165 5.75 16.55 4.34
N LYS A 166 6.85 16.96 4.97
CA LYS A 166 7.78 17.97 4.41
C LYS A 166 8.30 17.58 3.03
N TYR A 167 8.68 16.31 2.89
CA TYR A 167 9.26 15.80 1.65
C TYR A 167 8.30 15.90 0.46
N PHE A 168 7.02 15.59 0.67
CA PHE A 168 6.03 15.72 -0.40
C PHE A 168 5.61 17.18 -0.63
N LEU A 169 5.44 17.97 0.43
CA LEU A 169 5.04 19.38 0.32
C LEU A 169 6.12 20.25 -0.35
N ASP A 170 7.40 19.96 -0.12
CA ASP A 170 8.51 20.62 -0.83
C ASP A 170 8.57 20.25 -2.33
N LYS A 171 7.94 19.13 -2.73
CA LYS A 171 7.95 18.61 -4.10
C LYS A 171 6.61 18.81 -4.82
N LEU A 172 5.78 19.76 -4.37
CA LEU A 172 4.47 20.03 -4.97
C LEU A 172 4.55 20.35 -6.47
N ASP A 173 5.60 21.04 -6.93
CA ASP A 173 5.81 21.31 -8.35
C ASP A 173 6.00 20.04 -9.18
N GLU A 174 6.77 19.08 -8.67
CA GLU A 174 7.01 17.80 -9.34
C GLU A 174 5.72 16.94 -9.33
N ILE A 175 5.08 16.82 -8.17
CA ILE A 175 3.86 16.01 -7.97
C ILE A 175 2.69 16.59 -8.76
N GLY A 176 2.60 17.91 -8.88
CA GLY A 176 1.57 18.60 -9.66
C GLY A 176 1.68 18.40 -11.18
N SER A 177 2.79 17.84 -11.68
CA SER A 177 2.97 17.58 -13.10
C SER A 177 2.01 16.49 -13.60
N ARG A 178 1.42 16.69 -14.79
CA ARG A 178 0.56 15.67 -15.43
C ARG A 178 1.31 14.38 -15.75
N GLN A 179 2.61 14.48 -15.97
CA GLN A 179 3.51 13.36 -16.30
C GLN A 179 4.25 12.85 -15.05
N TYR A 180 3.83 13.26 -13.85
CA TYR A 180 4.44 12.79 -12.62
C TYR A 180 4.35 11.28 -12.51
N LEU A 181 5.51 10.65 -12.29
CA LEU A 181 5.66 9.25 -11.94
C LEU A 181 6.46 9.18 -10.64
N PRO A 182 5.96 8.50 -9.58
CA PRO A 182 6.68 8.38 -8.33
C PRO A 182 8.05 7.74 -8.54
N SER A 183 9.07 8.28 -7.86
CA SER A 183 10.36 7.60 -7.74
C SER A 183 10.31 6.51 -6.68
N THR A 184 11.32 5.63 -6.66
CA THR A 184 11.49 4.65 -5.57
C THR A 184 11.54 5.32 -4.20
N GLN A 185 12.10 6.54 -4.12
CA GLN A 185 12.16 7.30 -2.86
C GLN A 185 10.78 7.79 -2.42
N ASP A 186 9.93 8.20 -3.36
CA ASP A 186 8.55 8.56 -3.09
C ASP A 186 7.80 7.34 -2.54
N ILE A 187 7.94 6.18 -3.21
CA ILE A 187 7.35 4.92 -2.77
C ILE A 187 7.80 4.55 -1.35
N LEU A 188 9.08 4.68 -1.02
CA LEU A 188 9.57 4.37 0.32
C LEU A 188 8.97 5.26 1.41
N ARG A 189 8.61 6.50 1.05
CA ARG A 189 8.08 7.52 1.97
C ARG A 189 6.54 7.57 2.00
N THR A 190 5.87 6.88 1.08
CA THR A 190 4.42 6.74 1.16
C THR A 190 3.99 5.88 2.34
N ARG A 191 2.86 6.25 2.92
CA ARG A 191 2.15 5.49 3.93
C ARG A 191 0.87 4.93 3.32
N VAL A 192 0.86 3.62 3.16
CA VAL A 192 -0.35 2.86 2.86
C VAL A 192 -0.98 2.52 4.21
N LYS A 193 -2.19 3.02 4.46
CA LYS A 193 -2.98 2.70 5.65
C LYS A 193 -3.79 1.44 5.42
#